data_AF-G0R1L7-F1
#
_entry.id   AF-G0R1L7-F1
#
_cell.length_a   1.000
_cell.length_b   1.000
_cell.length_c   1.000
_cell.angle_alpha   90.00
_cell.angle_beta   90.00
_cell.angle_gamma   90.00
#
_symmetry.space_group_name_H-M   'P 1'
#
loop_
_entity.id
_entity.type
_entity.pdbx_description
1 polymer ?
#
loop_
_entity_poly.entity_id
_entity_poly.type
_entity_poly.pdbx_seq_one_letter_code
_entity_poly.pdbx_strand_id
1 'polypeptide(L)'
;MSFEQELLKFSQELHQKMQTTEQIVFQNLSTIEQECMNQSRDDVDRFVNCMNQATEKVQNEEKKFEFRMAFLQNETFNCFKNAEQQKQYEPCKENAKQNLDKYLNEFINQIKK
;
A
#
# COMPACT_ATOMS: atom_id res chain seq x y z
N MET A 1 -15.14 17.35 19.34
CA MET A 1 -14.92 16.80 18.00
C MET A 1 -15.93 15.70 17.78
N SER A 2 -16.66 15.74 16.67
CA SER A 2 -17.43 14.58 16.21
C SER A 2 -16.47 13.49 15.72
N PHE A 3 -16.92 12.25 15.66
CA PHE A 3 -16.07 11.16 15.15
C PHE A 3 -15.64 11.40 13.69
N GLU A 4 -16.44 12.12 12.89
CA GLU A 4 -16.11 12.43 11.49
C GLU A 4 -14.89 13.36 11.39
N GLN A 5 -14.77 14.34 12.29
CA GLN A 5 -13.61 15.24 12.32
C GLN A 5 -12.33 14.48 12.71
N GLU A 6 -12.46 13.53 13.64
CA GLU A 6 -11.34 12.69 14.06
C GLU A 6 -10.92 11.72 12.95
N LEU A 7 -11.89 11.12 12.26
CA LEU A 7 -11.66 10.24 11.13
C LEU A 7 -10.99 10.98 9.96
N LEU A 8 -11.41 12.22 9.68
CA LEU A 8 -10.80 13.05 8.64
C LEU A 8 -9.31 13.32 8.94
N LYS A 9 -8.99 13.71 10.18
CA LYS A 9 -7.59 13.92 10.61
C LYS A 9 -6.78 12.64 10.47
N PHE A 10 -7.33 11.53 10.96
CA PHE A 10 -6.66 10.24 10.85
C PHE A 10 -6.45 9.80 9.40
N SER A 11 -7.41 10.05 8.50
CA SER A 11 -7.25 9.78 7.08
C SER A 11 -6.10 10.59 6.45
N GLN A 12 -5.85 11.82 6.91
CA GLN A 12 -4.71 12.61 6.45
C GLN A 12 -3.38 12.02 6.92
N GLU A 13 -3.31 11.51 8.15
CA GLU A 13 -2.13 10.80 8.67
C GLU A 13 -1.81 9.56 7.84
N LEU A 14 -2.83 8.75 7.51
CA LEU A 14 -2.65 7.59 6.65
C LEU A 14 -2.18 7.99 5.25
N HIS A 15 -2.72 9.08 4.69
CA HIS A 15 -2.32 9.58 3.38
C HIS A 15 -0.84 10.01 3.34
N GLN A 16 -0.37 10.73 4.36
CA GLN A 16 1.05 11.10 4.48
C GLN A 16 1.95 9.85 4.53
N LYS A 17 1.51 8.82 5.25
CA LYS A 17 2.26 7.55 5.31
C LYS A 17 2.34 6.85 3.95
N MET A 18 1.25 6.86 3.18
CA MET A 18 1.25 6.30 1.82
C MET A 18 2.22 7.03 0.88
N GLN A 19 2.31 8.36 0.97
CA GLN A 19 3.25 9.15 0.14
C GLN A 19 4.71 8.74 0.36
N THR A 20 5.10 8.44 1.59
CA THR A 20 6.46 7.94 1.89
C THR A 20 6.69 6.56 1.26
N THR A 21 5.67 5.70 1.25
CA THR A 21 5.78 4.36 0.65
C THR A 21 5.85 4.39 -0.87
N GLU A 22 5.19 5.36 -1.51
CA GLU A 22 5.26 5.56 -2.95
C GLU A 22 6.71 5.67 -3.45
N GLN A 23 7.56 6.40 -2.72
CA GLN A 23 8.99 6.51 -3.04
C GLN A 23 9.72 5.15 -2.98
N ILE A 24 9.37 4.31 -2.00
CA ILE A 24 9.94 2.95 -1.87
C ILE A 24 9.50 2.10 -3.05
N VAL A 25 8.24 2.20 -3.48
CA VAL A 25 7.72 1.46 -4.64
C VAL A 25 8.48 1.86 -5.91
N PHE A 26 8.64 3.16 -6.16
CA PHE A 26 9.42 3.67 -7.31
C PHE A 26 10.86 3.17 -7.32
N GLN A 27 11.53 3.14 -6.17
CA GLN A 27 12.89 2.61 -6.05
C GLN A 27 12.93 1.12 -6.41
N ASN A 28 11.96 0.32 -5.95
CA ASN A 28 11.92 -1.11 -6.28
C ASN A 28 11.64 -1.36 -7.77
N LEU A 29 10.75 -0.59 -8.38
CA LEU A 29 10.50 -0.68 -9.82
C LEU A 29 11.77 -0.37 -10.64
N SER A 30 12.55 0.62 -10.21
CA SER A 30 13.83 0.94 -10.85
C SER A 30 14.85 -0.20 -10.71
N THR A 31 14.87 -0.89 -9.57
CA THR A 31 15.72 -2.08 -9.39
C THR A 31 15.30 -3.21 -10.33
N ILE A 32 14.00 -3.48 -10.46
CA ILE A 32 13.48 -4.50 -11.37
C ILE A 32 13.84 -4.18 -12.82
N GLU A 33 13.73 -2.91 -13.23
CA GLU A 33 14.16 -2.48 -14.57
C GLU A 33 15.63 -2.78 -14.82
N GLN A 34 16.51 -2.46 -13.87
CA GLN A 34 17.94 -2.76 -13.96
C GLN A 34 18.21 -4.26 -14.01
N GLU A 35 17.49 -5.06 -13.23
CA GLU A 35 17.61 -6.53 -13.27
C GLU A 35 17.18 -7.09 -14.64
N CYS A 36 16.06 -6.61 -15.19
CA CYS A 36 15.62 -6.99 -16.52
C CYS A 36 16.64 -6.60 -17.60
N MET A 37 17.24 -5.41 -17.50
CA MET A 37 18.30 -4.96 -18.42
C MET A 37 19.56 -5.82 -18.31
N ASN A 38 19.97 -6.21 -17.10
CA ASN A 38 21.13 -7.09 -16.89
C ASN A 38 20.89 -8.52 -17.40
N GLN A 39 19.67 -9.04 -17.24
CA GLN A 39 19.30 -10.39 -17.67
C GLN A 39 19.10 -10.49 -19.18
N SER A 40 18.71 -9.41 -19.84
CA SER A 40 18.43 -9.40 -21.27
C SER A 40 19.69 -9.49 -22.14
N ARG A 41 20.87 -9.09 -21.64
CA ARG A 41 22.15 -9.11 -22.40
C ARG A 41 22.01 -8.50 -23.80
N ASP A 42 21.37 -7.32 -23.88
CA ASP A 42 21.08 -6.57 -25.10
C ASP A 42 20.03 -7.20 -26.05
N ASP A 43 19.32 -8.25 -25.61
CA ASP A 43 18.16 -8.81 -26.32
C ASP A 43 16.88 -8.05 -25.93
N VAL A 44 16.38 -7.24 -26.86
CA VAL A 44 15.18 -6.39 -26.64
C VAL A 44 13.96 -7.24 -26.29
N ASP A 45 13.76 -8.39 -26.94
CA ASP A 45 12.58 -9.23 -26.69
C ASP A 45 12.63 -9.84 -25.29
N ARG A 46 13.83 -10.23 -24.82
CA ARG A 46 13.99 -10.70 -23.43
C ARG A 46 13.71 -9.59 -22.42
N PHE A 47 14.19 -8.38 -22.68
CA PHE A 47 13.91 -7.24 -21.81
C PHE A 47 12.40 -6.96 -21.73
N VAL A 48 11.72 -6.89 -22.88
CA VAL A 48 10.27 -6.67 -22.96
C VAL A 48 9.51 -7.77 -22.23
N ASN A 49 9.89 -9.03 -22.42
CA ASN A 49 9.25 -10.15 -21.72
C ASN A 49 9.43 -10.07 -20.20
N CYS A 50 10.64 -9.72 -19.74
CA CYS A 50 10.91 -9.51 -18.30
C CYS A 50 10.06 -8.37 -17.73
N MET A 51 10.04 -7.22 -18.41
CA MET A 51 9.25 -6.05 -17.98
C MET A 51 7.74 -6.32 -18.00
N ASN A 52 7.24 -7.09 -18.95
CA ASN A 52 5.83 -7.49 -19.00
C ASN A 52 5.45 -8.36 -17.80
N GLN A 53 6.29 -9.34 -17.44
CA GLN A 53 6.07 -10.19 -16.26
C GLN A 53 6.10 -9.37 -14.97
N ALA A 54 7.07 -8.45 -14.84
CA ALA A 54 7.15 -7.53 -13.72
C ALA A 54 5.90 -6.64 -13.62
N THR A 55 5.47 -6.07 -14.75
CA THR A 55 4.29 -5.18 -14.82
C THR A 55 3.01 -5.92 -14.43
N GLU A 56 2.78 -7.13 -14.97
CA GLU A 56 1.63 -7.96 -14.62
C GLU A 56 1.60 -8.28 -13.12
N LYS A 57 2.77 -8.56 -12.54
CA LYS A 57 2.90 -8.82 -11.11
C LYS A 57 2.55 -7.59 -10.27
N VAL A 58 3.07 -6.42 -10.62
CA VAL A 58 2.80 -5.15 -9.93
C VAL A 58 1.31 -4.83 -10.00
N GLN A 59 0.69 -4.92 -11.17
CA GLN A 59 -0.75 -4.68 -11.35
C GLN A 59 -1.61 -5.62 -10.49
N ASN A 60 -1.25 -6.90 -10.42
CA ASN A 60 -1.96 -7.88 -9.61
C ASN A 60 -1.87 -7.56 -8.11
N GLU A 61 -0.68 -7.15 -7.63
CA GLU A 61 -0.49 -6.77 -6.22
C GLU A 61 -1.11 -5.41 -5.90
N GLU A 62 -1.14 -4.47 -6.85
CA GLU A 62 -1.79 -3.16 -6.70
C GLU A 62 -3.28 -3.35 -6.48
N LYS A 63 -3.94 -4.17 -7.29
CA LYS A 63 -5.35 -4.49 -7.12
C LYS A 63 -5.66 -5.15 -5.77
N LYS A 64 -4.79 -6.04 -5.29
CA LYS A 64 -4.94 -6.63 -3.94
C LYS A 64 -4.79 -5.56 -2.86
N PHE A 65 -3.83 -4.65 -3.02
CA PHE A 65 -3.61 -3.54 -2.11
C PHE A 65 -4.82 -2.60 -2.07
N GLU A 66 -5.40 -2.23 -3.21
CA GLU A 66 -6.64 -1.45 -3.29
C GLU A 66 -7.79 -2.10 -2.49
N PHE A 67 -8.02 -3.40 -2.66
CA PHE A 67 -9.07 -4.10 -1.90
C PHE A 67 -8.80 -4.12 -0.39
N ARG A 68 -7.53 -4.30 0.01
CA ARG A 68 -7.12 -4.23 1.43
C ARG A 68 -7.34 -2.83 2.00
N MET A 69 -7.06 -1.79 1.23
CA MET A 69 -7.29 -0.40 1.64
C MET A 69 -8.78 -0.09 1.78
N ALA A 70 -9.61 -0.54 0.83
CA ALA A 70 -11.07 -0.39 0.93
C ALA A 70 -11.62 -1.11 2.18
N PHE A 71 -11.13 -2.32 2.45
CA PHE A 71 -11.50 -3.08 3.66
C PHE A 71 -11.07 -2.33 4.93
N LEU A 72 -9.82 -1.85 4.98
CA LEU A 72 -9.27 -1.08 6.09
C LEU A 72 -10.07 0.18 6.39
N GLN A 73 -10.44 0.94 5.35
CA GLN A 73 -11.24 2.15 5.48
C GLN A 73 -12.61 1.84 6.10
N ASN A 74 -13.27 0.77 5.64
CA ASN A 74 -14.55 0.34 6.19
C ASN A 74 -14.44 -0.12 7.65
N GLU A 75 -13.43 -0.93 7.99
CA GLU A 75 -13.18 -1.36 9.37
C GLU A 75 -12.88 -0.17 10.30
N THR A 76 -12.04 0.76 9.85
CA THR A 76 -11.68 1.97 10.60
C THR A 76 -12.93 2.82 10.86
N PHE A 77 -13.74 3.05 9.82
CA PHE A 77 -15.00 3.79 9.95
C PHE A 77 -15.93 3.15 10.98
N ASN A 78 -16.14 1.83 10.90
CA ASN A 78 -17.00 1.10 11.83
C ASN A 78 -16.45 1.13 13.26
N CYS A 79 -15.13 1.03 13.43
CA CYS A 79 -14.48 1.15 14.73
C CYS A 79 -14.70 2.54 15.34
N PHE A 80 -14.48 3.61 14.57
CA PHE A 80 -14.67 4.98 15.03
C PHE A 80 -16.14 5.25 15.43
N LYS A 81 -17.09 4.77 14.61
CA LYS A 81 -18.52 4.89 14.91
C LYS A 81 -18.89 4.21 16.23
N ASN A 82 -18.34 3.03 16.52
CA ASN A 82 -18.59 2.33 17.77
C ASN A 82 -17.87 2.97 18.97
N ALA A 83 -16.69 3.55 18.74
CA ALA A 83 -15.90 4.23 19.76
C ALA A 83 -16.45 5.63 20.15
N GLU A 84 -17.37 6.20 19.36
CA GLU A 84 -17.92 7.54 19.57
C GLU A 84 -18.55 7.72 20.97
N GLN A 85 -19.27 6.71 21.45
CA GLN A 85 -19.95 6.75 22.75
C GLN A 85 -18.99 7.01 23.91
N GLN A 86 -17.77 6.47 23.82
CA GLN A 86 -16.74 6.57 24.86
C GLN A 86 -15.61 7.53 24.47
N LYS A 87 -15.62 8.07 23.24
CA LYS A 87 -14.57 8.89 22.62
C LYS A 87 -13.18 8.25 22.66
N GLN A 88 -13.12 6.91 22.60
CA GLN A 88 -11.87 6.14 22.67
C GLN A 88 -11.41 5.71 21.27
N TYR A 89 -10.91 6.63 20.47
CA TYR A 89 -10.53 6.37 19.07
C TYR A 89 -9.15 5.75 18.90
N GLU A 90 -8.28 5.83 19.92
CA GLU A 90 -6.88 5.42 19.80
C GLU A 90 -6.68 3.94 19.44
N PRO A 91 -7.44 2.98 20.01
CA PRO A 91 -7.35 1.57 19.59
C PRO A 91 -7.68 1.37 18.10
N CYS A 92 -8.65 2.13 17.58
CA CYS A 92 -9.01 2.08 16.16
C CYS A 92 -7.87 2.59 15.28
N LYS A 93 -7.23 3.69 15.68
CA LYS A 93 -6.09 4.27 14.97
C LYS A 93 -4.90 3.31 14.95
N GLU A 94 -4.55 2.73 16.09
CA GLU A 94 -3.41 1.82 16.20
C GLU A 94 -3.63 0.55 15.38
N ASN A 95 -4.83 -0.05 15.45
CA ASN A 95 -5.16 -1.20 14.60
C ASN A 95 -5.07 -0.85 13.10
N ALA A 96 -5.58 0.32 12.71
CA ALA A 96 -5.54 0.74 11.32
C ALA A 96 -4.11 1.02 10.82
N LYS A 97 -3.25 1.64 11.65
CA LYS A 97 -1.83 1.86 11.35
C LYS A 97 -1.09 0.53 11.19
N GLN A 98 -1.31 -0.43 12.08
CA GLN A 98 -0.69 -1.76 12.02
C GLN A 98 -1.11 -2.53 10.76
N ASN A 99 -2.40 -2.49 10.41
CA ASN A 99 -2.89 -3.11 9.19
C ASN A 99 -2.34 -2.43 7.93
N LEU A 100 -2.27 -1.09 7.91
CA LEU A 100 -1.63 -0.36 6.82
C LEU A 100 -0.16 -0.79 6.66
N ASP A 101 0.62 -0.82 7.74
CA ASP A 101 2.01 -1.28 7.72
C ASP A 101 2.15 -2.70 7.18
N LYS A 102 1.28 -3.60 7.63
CA LYS A 102 1.24 -4.98 7.11
C LYS A 102 0.96 -5.00 5.61
N TYR A 103 -0.04 -4.28 5.13
CA TYR A 103 -0.42 -4.30 3.72
C TYR A 103 0.64 -3.68 2.82
N LEU A 104 1.28 -2.59 3.26
CA LEU A 104 2.38 -1.96 2.55
C LEU A 104 3.60 -2.89 2.47
N ASN A 105 3.97 -3.52 3.59
CA ASN A 105 5.09 -4.46 3.62
C ASN A 105 4.82 -5.69 2.75
N GLU A 106 3.59 -6.21 2.77
CA GLU A 106 3.19 -7.30 1.88
C GLU A 106 3.29 -6.88 0.41
N PHE A 107 2.77 -5.71 0.04
CA PHE A 107 2.87 -5.20 -1.33
C PHE A 107 4.33 -5.08 -1.79
N ILE A 108 5.18 -4.39 -1.01
CA ILE A 108 6.60 -4.21 -1.31
C ILE A 108 7.33 -5.56 -1.45
N ASN A 109 7.06 -6.51 -0.54
CA ASN A 109 7.71 -7.81 -0.59
C ASN A 109 7.27 -8.66 -1.78
N GLN A 110 6.02 -8.50 -2.23
CA GLN A 110 5.55 -9.24 -3.41
C GLN A 110 6.12 -8.66 -4.70
N ILE A 111 6.19 -7.34 -4.85
CA ILE A 111 6.78 -6.74 -6.06
C ILE A 111 8.29 -6.99 -6.19
N LYS A 112 9.00 -7.20 -5.08
CA LYS A 112 10.44 -7.56 -5.06
C LYS A 112 10.76 -9.00 -5.45
N LYS A 113 9.81 -9.91 -5.24
CA LYS A 113 9.98 -11.34 -5.56
C LYS A 113 9.86 -11.58 -7.06
#